data_AF-A0A9E5AQI5-F1
#
_entry.id   AF-A0A9E5AQI5-F1
#
_cell.length_a   1.000
_cell.length_b   1.000
_cell.length_c   1.000
_cell.angle_alpha   90.00
_cell.angle_beta   90.00
_cell.angle_gamma   90.00
#
_symmetry.space_group_name_H-M   'P 1'
#
loop_
_entity.id
_entity.type
_entity.pdbx_description
1 polymer ?
#
loop_
_entity_poly.entity_id
_entity_poly.type
_entity_poly.pdbx_seq_one_letter_code
_entity_poly.pdbx_strand_id
1 'polypeptide(L)'
;MEVRFEKTEPNRSIARTLIAPNHGYLPGNLLRDLRESKPAARVPKRMIHWKLGKSTARIANPFGSRSPSIKLAPFLGCVATAFPRRAPCSLDAGSHGGNIDLSDLTASSTLWLPVSVPGGLLYLGDMHAAQGHGETVGGALEVSGRVRVRCNVKKHARLRWPRYQTKHGRGCIVVQNRMEDGIKLSLAEMIQWLTEDGLNRYDAYMLASQTCEFKLGGVNSRWCVVACFLPDSHWAR
;
A
#
# COMPACT_ATOMS: atom_id res chain seq x y z
N MET A 1 -16.71 4.15 5.69
CA MET A 1 -17.03 3.71 4.33
C MET A 1 -16.40 2.34 4.14
N GLU A 2 -17.19 1.32 3.84
CA GLU A 2 -16.69 0.02 3.39
C GLU A 2 -16.58 0.04 1.86
N VAL A 3 -15.42 -0.34 1.33
CA VAL A 3 -15.13 -0.43 -0.09
C VAL A 3 -14.62 -1.85 -0.37
N ARG A 4 -15.43 -2.67 -1.03
CA ARG A 4 -15.05 -4.02 -1.45
C ARG A 4 -14.59 -3.98 -2.91
N PHE A 5 -13.38 -4.43 -3.17
CA PHE A 5 -12.83 -4.52 -4.53
C PHE A 5 -13.33 -5.80 -5.19
N GLU A 6 -14.25 -5.71 -6.14
CA GLU A 6 -14.79 -6.89 -6.85
C GLU A 6 -13.89 -7.28 -8.03
N LYS A 7 -13.34 -6.28 -8.72
CA LYS A 7 -12.46 -6.47 -9.86
C LYS A 7 -11.49 -5.30 -9.98
N THR A 8 -10.23 -5.60 -10.26
CA THR A 8 -9.20 -4.59 -10.56
C THR A 8 -8.33 -5.13 -11.68
N GLU A 9 -8.32 -4.48 -12.85
CA GLU A 9 -7.60 -4.96 -14.02
C GLU A 9 -6.95 -3.82 -14.83
N PRO A 10 -5.67 -3.96 -15.21
CA PRO A 10 -5.05 -3.08 -16.19
C PRO A 10 -5.79 -3.14 -17.52
N ASN A 11 -5.94 -1.99 -18.19
CA ASN A 11 -6.57 -1.88 -19.52
C ASN A 11 -5.58 -1.47 -20.63
N ARG A 12 -4.28 -1.54 -20.32
CA ARG A 12 -3.15 -1.28 -21.23
C ARG A 12 -2.16 -2.44 -21.17
N SER A 13 -1.43 -2.64 -22.27
CA SER A 13 -0.38 -3.64 -22.39
C SER A 13 0.99 -3.15 -21.91
N ILE A 14 1.10 -1.88 -21.51
CA ILE A 14 2.34 -1.26 -21.02
C ILE A 14 2.06 -0.51 -19.73
N ALA A 15 2.84 -0.79 -18.70
CA ALA A 15 2.94 0.01 -17.48
C ALA A 15 4.28 0.74 -17.43
N ARG A 16 4.39 1.72 -16.54
CA ARG A 16 5.54 2.60 -16.45
C ARG A 16 6.04 2.73 -15.03
N THR A 17 7.35 2.86 -14.88
CA THR A 17 8.01 3.18 -13.61
C THR A 17 9.09 4.21 -13.87
N LEU A 18 9.19 5.25 -13.06
CA LEU A 18 10.25 6.26 -13.19
C LEU A 18 11.43 5.87 -12.31
N ILE A 19 12.64 5.85 -12.88
CA ILE A 19 13.87 5.99 -12.11
C ILE A 19 14.43 7.40 -12.34
N ALA A 20 14.79 8.10 -11.27
CA ALA A 20 15.38 9.43 -11.34
C ALA A 20 16.24 9.72 -10.10
N PRO A 21 17.22 10.64 -10.18
CA PRO A 21 17.88 11.18 -9.01
C PRO A 21 16.87 11.74 -8.01
N ASN A 22 17.09 11.49 -6.71
CA ASN A 22 16.26 11.98 -5.60
C ASN A 22 14.77 11.59 -5.69
N HIS A 23 14.48 10.46 -6.34
CA HIS A 23 13.14 9.88 -6.43
C HIS A 23 13.15 8.48 -5.81
N GLY A 24 12.10 8.16 -5.04
CA GLY A 24 12.03 6.94 -4.25
C GLY A 24 12.74 7.04 -2.91
N TYR A 25 12.90 5.88 -2.26
CA TYR A 25 13.39 5.75 -0.90
C TYR A 25 14.89 5.46 -0.80
N LEU A 26 15.44 4.67 -1.75
CA LEU A 26 16.85 4.30 -1.73
C LEU A 26 17.72 5.49 -2.18
N PRO A 27 18.62 6.01 -1.33
CA PRO A 27 19.50 7.09 -1.72
C PRO A 27 20.53 6.60 -2.75
N GLY A 28 20.85 7.46 -3.72
CA GLY A 28 21.66 7.07 -4.89
C GLY A 28 23.07 6.57 -4.52
N ASN A 29 23.64 7.02 -3.40
CA ASN A 29 24.95 6.55 -2.91
C ASN A 29 24.94 5.08 -2.45
N LEU A 30 23.77 4.51 -2.15
CA LEU A 30 23.59 3.09 -1.81
C LEU A 30 23.21 2.24 -3.04
N LEU A 31 22.88 2.84 -4.18
CA LEU A 31 22.61 2.13 -5.43
C LEU A 31 23.92 1.86 -6.19
N ARG A 32 24.76 0.99 -5.63
CA ARG A 32 26.09 0.60 -6.14
C ARG A 32 26.46 -0.82 -5.71
N ASP A 33 27.59 -1.35 -6.18
CA ASP A 33 28.17 -2.55 -5.58
C ASP A 33 28.66 -2.22 -4.16
N LEU A 34 28.02 -2.80 -3.15
CA LEU A 34 28.31 -2.54 -1.73
C LEU A 34 29.66 -3.12 -1.28
N ARG A 35 30.28 -3.99 -2.08
CA ARG A 35 31.61 -4.57 -1.80
C ARG A 35 32.74 -3.67 -2.27
N GLU A 36 32.46 -2.75 -3.19
CA GLU A 36 33.45 -1.81 -3.69
C GLU A 36 33.46 -0.54 -2.83
N SER A 37 34.61 0.11 -2.71
CA SER A 37 34.76 1.42 -2.07
C SER A 37 34.43 2.58 -3.01
N LYS A 38 34.21 2.30 -4.30
CA LYS A 38 33.94 3.33 -5.30
C LYS A 38 32.64 4.07 -4.99
N PRO A 39 32.59 5.39 -5.23
CA PRO A 39 31.36 6.16 -5.11
C PRO A 39 30.32 5.63 -6.10
N ALA A 40 29.04 5.73 -5.73
CA ALA A 40 27.96 5.31 -6.61
C ALA A 40 27.98 6.10 -7.93
N ALA A 41 27.70 5.41 -9.02
CA ALA A 41 27.41 6.07 -10.28
C ALA A 41 26.14 6.94 -10.14
N ARG A 42 26.07 8.02 -10.91
CA ARG A 42 24.89 8.88 -10.93
C ARG A 42 23.66 8.09 -11.36
N VAL A 43 22.59 8.15 -10.56
CA VAL A 43 21.30 7.55 -10.90
C VAL A 43 20.78 8.17 -12.21
N PRO A 44 20.46 7.37 -13.24
CA PRO A 44 19.91 7.89 -14.48
C PRO A 44 18.46 8.34 -14.30
N LYS A 45 18.03 9.34 -15.09
CA LYS A 45 16.61 9.67 -15.23
C LYS A 45 16.05 8.93 -16.45
N ARG A 46 15.18 7.94 -16.24
CA ARG A 46 14.60 7.15 -17.33
C ARG A 46 13.22 6.60 -16.97
N MET A 47 12.32 6.62 -17.94
CA MET A 47 11.07 5.87 -17.84
C MET A 47 11.33 4.40 -18.21
N ILE A 48 11.05 3.50 -17.28
CA ILE A 48 11.07 2.06 -17.52
C ILE A 48 9.70 1.63 -18.00
N HIS A 49 9.66 0.95 -19.14
CA HIS A 49 8.46 0.36 -19.68
C HIS A 49 8.39 -1.11 -19.31
N TRP A 50 7.22 -1.54 -18.87
CA TRP A 50 6.93 -2.93 -18.55
C TRP A 50 5.88 -3.43 -19.52
N LYS A 51 6.17 -4.51 -20.27
CA LYS A 51 5.19 -5.17 -21.13
C LYS A 51 4.36 -6.13 -20.28
N LEU A 52 3.06 -5.92 -20.24
CA LEU A 52 2.10 -6.72 -19.48
C LEU A 52 1.64 -7.90 -20.34
N GLY A 53 1.79 -9.10 -19.78
CA GLY A 53 1.14 -10.32 -20.25
C GLY A 53 -0.12 -10.62 -19.44
N LYS A 54 -0.58 -11.88 -19.47
CA LYS A 54 -1.79 -12.30 -18.74
C LYS A 54 -1.62 -12.30 -17.22
N SER A 55 -0.46 -12.76 -16.73
CA SER A 55 -0.19 -12.95 -15.29
C SER A 55 1.16 -12.39 -14.85
N THR A 56 1.94 -11.86 -15.79
CA THR A 56 3.29 -11.34 -15.52
C THR A 56 3.53 -10.05 -16.30
N ALA A 57 4.48 -9.25 -15.82
CA ALA A 57 5.03 -8.12 -16.54
C ALA A 57 6.54 -8.30 -16.71
N ARG A 58 7.08 -7.90 -17.86
CA ARG A 58 8.51 -7.97 -18.19
C ARG A 58 9.05 -6.59 -18.52
N ILE A 59 10.25 -6.26 -18.05
CA ILE A 59 10.94 -5.03 -18.45
C ILE A 59 11.18 -5.04 -19.97
N ALA A 60 10.73 -4.00 -20.67
CA ALA A 60 10.84 -3.86 -22.12
C ALA A 60 12.09 -3.09 -22.57
N ASN A 61 12.66 -2.27 -21.69
CA ASN A 61 13.85 -1.46 -21.94
C ASN A 61 14.86 -1.54 -20.78
N PRO A 62 15.42 -2.72 -20.47
CA PRO A 62 16.38 -2.89 -19.37
C PRO A 62 17.65 -2.05 -19.58
N PHE A 63 18.41 -1.80 -18.50
CA PHE A 63 19.75 -1.21 -18.61
C PHE A 63 20.79 -2.24 -19.09
N GLY A 64 20.62 -3.51 -18.70
CA GLY A 64 21.49 -4.62 -19.10
C GLY A 64 20.84 -5.56 -20.13
N SER A 65 21.51 -6.68 -20.41
CA SER A 65 21.06 -7.67 -21.41
C SER A 65 19.90 -8.56 -20.95
N ARG A 66 19.70 -8.69 -19.63
CA ARG A 66 18.59 -9.50 -19.07
C ARG A 66 17.35 -8.64 -18.86
N SER A 67 16.18 -9.25 -19.10
CA SER A 67 14.86 -8.63 -18.92
C SER A 67 14.06 -9.35 -17.82
N PRO A 68 14.16 -8.90 -16.56
CA PRO A 68 13.38 -9.43 -15.44
C PRO A 68 11.87 -9.46 -15.72
N SER A 69 11.20 -10.44 -15.13
CA SER A 69 9.74 -10.58 -15.18
C SER A 69 9.20 -10.81 -13.78
N ILE A 70 8.07 -10.20 -13.46
CA ILE A 70 7.40 -10.31 -12.15
C ILE A 70 5.93 -10.71 -12.34
N LYS A 71 5.31 -11.23 -11.27
CA LYS A 71 3.87 -11.55 -11.26
C LYS A 71 3.04 -10.27 -11.18
N LEU A 72 1.89 -10.28 -11.83
CA LEU A 72 0.89 -9.23 -11.71
C LEU A 72 0.02 -9.47 -10.48
N ALA A 73 -0.28 -8.39 -9.77
CA ALA A 73 -1.21 -8.36 -8.65
C ALA A 73 -1.88 -6.97 -8.61
N PRO A 74 -2.84 -6.69 -9.52
CA PRO A 74 -3.33 -5.33 -9.70
C PRO A 74 -4.14 -4.82 -8.52
N PHE A 75 -3.92 -3.56 -8.16
CA PHE A 75 -4.62 -2.86 -7.07
C PHE A 75 -4.68 -1.34 -7.33
N LEU A 76 -5.38 -0.60 -6.48
CA LEU A 76 -5.38 0.86 -6.48
C LEU A 76 -4.47 1.37 -5.36
N GLY A 77 -3.49 2.21 -5.68
CA GLY A 77 -2.62 2.89 -4.72
C GLY A 77 -3.38 3.96 -3.93
N CYS A 78 -4.30 4.67 -4.58
CA CYS A 78 -5.03 5.78 -3.98
C CYS A 78 -6.52 5.46 -3.78
N VAL A 79 -6.93 5.34 -2.51
CA VAL A 79 -8.35 5.13 -2.11
C VAL A 79 -8.64 5.93 -0.85
N ALA A 80 -9.58 6.87 -0.93
CA ALA A 80 -9.77 7.86 0.12
C ALA A 80 -11.23 8.28 0.31
N THR A 81 -11.53 8.78 1.50
CA THR A 81 -12.73 9.62 1.73
C THR A 81 -12.27 11.07 1.93
N ALA A 82 -13.18 12.03 1.77
CA ALA A 82 -12.82 13.43 2.00
C ALA A 82 -12.47 13.71 3.47
N PHE A 83 -11.39 14.47 3.65
CA PHE A 83 -10.90 14.93 4.94
C PHE A 83 -11.61 16.22 5.37
N PRO A 84 -11.89 16.45 6.66
CA PRO A 84 -12.61 17.64 7.09
C PRO A 84 -11.71 18.88 7.00
N ARG A 85 -12.31 20.00 6.57
CA ARG A 85 -11.70 21.36 6.61
C ARG A 85 -10.43 21.57 5.76
N ARG A 86 -9.99 20.58 4.98
CA ARG A 86 -8.84 20.66 4.04
C ARG A 86 -9.06 19.70 2.86
N ALA A 87 -8.35 19.93 1.76
CA ALA A 87 -8.30 19.04 0.61
C ALA A 87 -6.86 18.51 0.43
N PRO A 88 -6.52 17.34 1.01
CA PRO A 88 -5.22 16.71 0.81
C PRO A 88 -4.93 16.47 -0.68
N CYS A 89 -3.65 16.55 -1.07
CA CYS A 89 -3.23 16.21 -2.43
C CYS A 89 -3.46 14.71 -2.68
N SER A 90 -3.69 14.30 -3.94
CA SER A 90 -3.79 12.87 -4.28
C SER A 90 -2.51 12.09 -4.04
N LEU A 91 -1.37 12.79 -3.87
CA LEU A 91 -0.07 12.22 -3.48
C LEU A 91 0.08 12.05 -1.96
N ASP A 92 -0.86 12.56 -1.15
CA ASP A 92 -0.79 12.44 0.29
C ASP A 92 -1.56 11.21 0.78
N ALA A 93 -1.10 10.65 1.89
CA ALA A 93 -1.79 9.59 2.63
C ALA A 93 -2.05 10.04 4.08
N GLY A 94 -3.09 9.48 4.70
CA GLY A 94 -3.43 9.78 6.08
C GLY A 94 -4.59 8.95 6.61
N SER A 95 -5.20 9.41 7.69
CA SER A 95 -6.34 8.72 8.33
C SER A 95 -7.56 8.57 7.43
N HIS A 96 -7.68 9.42 6.40
CA HIS A 96 -8.74 9.36 5.39
C HIS A 96 -8.49 8.34 4.28
N GLY A 97 -7.34 7.66 4.30
CA GLY A 97 -6.82 6.86 3.20
C GLY A 97 -5.82 7.67 2.38
N GLY A 98 -6.07 7.81 1.07
CA GLY A 98 -5.18 8.55 0.16
C GLY A 98 -4.22 7.60 -0.54
N ASN A 99 -3.02 8.09 -0.85
CA ASN A 99 -1.94 7.36 -1.54
C ASN A 99 -1.28 6.30 -0.64
N ILE A 100 -2.06 5.28 -0.26
CA ILE A 100 -1.64 4.23 0.68
C ILE A 100 -0.60 3.32 0.04
N ASP A 101 -0.78 2.98 -1.25
CA ASP A 101 0.13 2.14 -2.03
C ASP A 101 0.40 0.78 -1.37
N LEU A 102 -0.65 0.16 -0.82
CA LEU A 102 -0.56 -1.14 -0.14
C LEU A 102 -0.98 -2.26 -1.10
N SER A 103 0.01 -3.00 -1.61
CA SER A 103 -0.15 -4.05 -2.62
C SER A 103 -1.07 -5.22 -2.22
N ASP A 104 -1.46 -5.31 -0.95
CA ASP A 104 -2.37 -6.32 -0.43
C ASP A 104 -3.86 -6.02 -0.77
N LEU A 105 -4.17 -4.78 -1.15
CA LEU A 105 -5.52 -4.31 -1.49
C LEU A 105 -5.96 -4.72 -2.92
N THR A 106 -5.76 -5.99 -3.25
CA THR A 106 -6.16 -6.58 -4.53
C THR A 106 -7.66 -6.88 -4.60
N ALA A 107 -8.12 -7.41 -5.74
CA ALA A 107 -9.48 -7.90 -5.89
C ALA A 107 -9.84 -8.93 -4.80
N SER A 108 -11.08 -8.89 -4.32
CA SER A 108 -11.62 -9.59 -3.15
C SER A 108 -11.24 -9.00 -1.79
N SER A 109 -10.32 -8.03 -1.72
CA SER A 109 -10.07 -7.30 -0.48
C SER A 109 -11.21 -6.33 -0.17
N THR A 110 -11.34 -5.98 1.11
CA THR A 110 -12.25 -4.95 1.62
C THR A 110 -11.45 -3.93 2.40
N LEU A 111 -11.67 -2.65 2.13
CA LEU A 111 -11.07 -1.53 2.85
C LEU A 111 -12.16 -0.76 3.58
N TRP A 112 -11.95 -0.47 4.86
CA TRP A 112 -12.78 0.39 5.66
C TRP A 112 -12.07 1.70 5.94
N LEU A 113 -12.66 2.79 5.47
CA LEU A 113 -12.18 4.15 5.69
C LEU A 113 -13.06 4.87 6.74
N PRO A 114 -12.47 5.70 7.62
CA PRO A 114 -13.23 6.67 8.40
C PRO A 114 -14.10 7.57 7.50
N VAL A 115 -15.23 8.07 7.98
CA VAL A 115 -16.05 9.05 7.24
C VAL A 115 -16.19 10.30 8.11
N SER A 116 -15.55 11.38 7.69
CA SER A 116 -15.46 12.63 8.46
C SER A 116 -16.27 13.78 7.88
N VAL A 117 -16.88 13.59 6.71
CA VAL A 117 -17.76 14.58 6.06
C VAL A 117 -19.04 13.91 5.54
N PRO A 118 -20.16 14.64 5.42
CA PRO A 118 -21.40 14.11 4.84
C PRO A 118 -21.18 13.48 3.46
N GLY A 119 -21.78 12.31 3.24
CA GLY A 119 -21.63 11.55 1.99
C GLY A 119 -20.27 10.84 1.82
N GLY A 120 -19.28 11.10 2.67
CA GLY A 120 -17.95 10.50 2.62
C GLY A 120 -17.07 10.97 1.44
N LEU A 121 -17.67 11.24 0.27
CA LEU A 121 -17.01 11.73 -0.95
C LEU A 121 -15.81 10.83 -1.33
N LEU A 122 -16.12 9.59 -1.70
CA LEU A 122 -15.12 8.58 -2.05
C LEU A 122 -14.31 8.99 -3.28
N TYR A 123 -12.99 8.88 -3.19
CA TYR A 123 -12.02 9.05 -4.26
C TYR A 123 -11.25 7.75 -4.48
N LEU A 124 -11.00 7.42 -5.76
CA LEU A 124 -10.31 6.20 -6.20
C LEU A 124 -9.41 6.55 -7.40
N GLY A 125 -8.19 6.04 -7.42
CA GLY A 125 -7.27 6.24 -8.53
C GLY A 125 -5.97 5.47 -8.39
N ASP A 126 -5.01 5.84 -9.23
CA ASP A 126 -3.63 5.33 -9.16
C ASP A 126 -3.51 3.81 -9.28
N MET A 127 -3.85 3.27 -10.46
CA MET A 127 -3.81 1.82 -10.64
C MET A 127 -2.39 1.31 -10.87
N HIS A 128 -2.02 0.31 -10.07
CA HIS A 128 -0.76 -0.39 -10.19
C HIS A 128 -0.99 -1.79 -10.73
N ALA A 129 -0.21 -2.22 -11.72
CA ALA A 129 -0.26 -3.59 -12.24
C ALA A 129 0.40 -4.59 -11.27
N ALA A 130 1.43 -4.13 -10.56
CA ALA A 130 2.06 -4.79 -9.41
C ALA A 130 2.94 -3.78 -8.68
N GLN A 131 3.22 -4.06 -7.41
CA GLN A 131 4.12 -3.27 -6.56
C GLN A 131 4.76 -4.20 -5.53
N GLY A 132 5.99 -3.88 -5.10
CA GLY A 132 6.56 -4.43 -3.87
C GLY A 132 6.15 -3.59 -2.65
N HIS A 133 6.24 -4.17 -1.44
CA HIS A 133 6.08 -3.38 -0.22
C HIS A 133 7.15 -2.28 -0.15
N GLY A 134 6.72 -1.05 0.16
CA GLY A 134 7.59 0.12 0.24
C GLY A 134 7.69 0.95 -1.04
N GLU A 135 7.27 0.45 -2.21
CA GLU A 135 7.34 1.22 -3.47
C GLU A 135 8.69 1.94 -3.69
N THR A 136 9.80 1.22 -3.46
CA THR A 136 11.08 1.84 -3.08
C THR A 136 11.75 2.73 -4.14
N VAL A 137 11.35 2.62 -5.41
CA VAL A 137 11.82 3.50 -6.50
C VAL A 137 10.99 4.77 -6.65
N GLY A 138 9.85 4.89 -5.93
CA GLY A 138 8.94 6.04 -5.92
C GLY A 138 7.76 5.93 -6.88
N GLY A 139 7.59 4.79 -7.53
CA GLY A 139 6.45 4.48 -8.40
C GLY A 139 6.34 2.97 -8.61
N ALA A 140 5.12 2.48 -8.80
CA ALA A 140 4.83 1.07 -9.05
C ALA A 140 4.96 0.74 -10.56
N LEU A 141 4.31 -0.35 -10.99
CA LEU A 141 3.95 -0.51 -12.40
C LEU A 141 2.70 0.31 -12.70
N GLU A 142 2.87 1.62 -12.91
CA GLU A 142 1.79 2.57 -13.17
C GLU A 142 1.07 2.27 -14.47
N VAL A 143 -0.26 2.14 -14.41
CA VAL A 143 -1.06 1.76 -15.57
C VAL A 143 -2.49 2.31 -15.48
N SER A 144 -3.12 2.53 -16.64
CA SER A 144 -4.57 2.74 -16.65
C SER A 144 -5.29 1.40 -16.49
N GLY A 145 -6.47 1.41 -15.88
CA GLY A 145 -7.28 0.21 -15.81
C GLY A 145 -8.73 0.44 -15.48
N ARG A 146 -9.41 -0.66 -15.19
CA ARG A 146 -10.83 -0.71 -14.83
C ARG A 146 -10.95 -1.32 -13.44
N VAL A 147 -11.76 -0.69 -12.61
CA VAL A 147 -12.06 -1.17 -11.27
C VAL A 147 -13.57 -1.30 -11.12
N ARG A 148 -14.01 -2.34 -10.41
CA ARG A 148 -15.37 -2.47 -9.91
C ARG A 148 -15.29 -2.56 -8.40
N VAL A 149 -15.95 -1.64 -7.72
CA VAL A 149 -16.06 -1.63 -6.27
C VAL A 149 -17.52 -1.68 -5.84
N ARG A 150 -17.77 -2.25 -4.68
CA ARG A 150 -19.04 -2.15 -3.97
C ARG A 150 -18.82 -1.32 -2.71
N CYS A 151 -19.67 -0.31 -2.52
CA CYS A 151 -19.55 0.60 -1.39
C CYS A 151 -20.73 0.41 -0.43
N ASN A 152 -20.44 0.25 0.85
CA ASN A 152 -21.45 0.17 1.92
C ASN A 152 -21.12 1.15 3.04
N VAL A 153 -22.14 1.56 3.80
CA VAL A 153 -21.95 2.40 4.99
C VAL A 153 -22.12 1.57 6.25
N LYS A 154 -21.02 1.33 6.96
CA LYS A 154 -21.06 0.81 8.33
C LYS A 154 -21.36 1.94 9.31
N LYS A 155 -22.55 1.92 9.90
CA LYS A 155 -22.96 2.88 10.93
C LYS A 155 -22.25 2.57 12.25
N HIS A 156 -22.02 3.61 13.05
CA HIS A 156 -21.41 3.52 14.39
C HIS A 156 -19.99 2.92 14.44
N ALA A 157 -19.33 2.72 13.30
CA ALA A 157 -17.92 2.35 13.26
C ALA A 157 -17.05 3.53 13.71
N ARG A 158 -16.25 3.35 14.78
CA ARG A 158 -15.37 4.38 15.35
C ARG A 158 -13.92 4.21 14.86
N LEU A 159 -13.74 4.24 13.54
CA LEU A 159 -12.42 4.10 12.93
C LEU A 159 -11.64 5.42 12.99
N ARG A 160 -10.41 5.38 13.51
CA ARG A 160 -9.44 6.48 13.43
C ARG A 160 -8.55 6.38 12.19
N TRP A 161 -8.26 5.16 11.79
CA TRP A 161 -7.36 4.81 10.69
C TRP A 161 -8.02 3.78 9.78
N PRO A 162 -7.59 3.67 8.52
CA PRO A 162 -8.09 2.63 7.63
C PRO A 162 -7.79 1.22 8.17
N ARG A 163 -8.75 0.33 8.00
CA ARG A 163 -8.59 -1.11 8.24
C ARG A 163 -8.87 -1.85 6.94
N TYR A 164 -8.28 -3.01 6.74
CA TYR A 164 -8.54 -3.83 5.57
C TYR A 164 -8.62 -5.30 5.91
N GLN A 165 -9.28 -6.05 5.04
CA GLN A 165 -9.33 -7.51 5.08
C GLN A 165 -9.09 -8.04 3.68
N THR A 166 -8.30 -9.09 3.61
CA THR A 166 -8.02 -9.87 2.41
C THR A 166 -8.63 -11.26 2.58
N LYS A 167 -8.43 -12.15 1.60
CA LYS A 167 -8.77 -13.58 1.75
C LYS A 167 -7.90 -14.35 2.75
N HIS A 168 -6.82 -13.73 3.24
CA HIS A 168 -5.77 -14.40 4.03
C HIS A 168 -5.56 -13.79 5.42
N GLY A 169 -6.35 -12.79 5.79
CA GLY A 169 -6.13 -12.04 7.01
C GLY A 169 -6.60 -10.60 6.94
N ARG A 170 -6.30 -9.84 7.97
CA ARG A 170 -6.75 -8.47 8.16
C ARG A 170 -5.64 -7.56 8.67
N GLY A 171 -5.74 -6.26 8.41
CA GLY A 171 -4.72 -5.32 8.88
C GLY A 171 -5.22 -3.92 9.17
N CYS A 172 -4.46 -3.22 10.00
CA CYS A 172 -4.64 -1.81 10.34
C CYS A 172 -3.57 -0.98 9.65
N ILE A 173 -3.96 0.06 8.92
CA ILE A 173 -3.06 0.91 8.12
C ILE A 173 -2.89 2.24 8.84
N VAL A 174 -1.65 2.67 9.04
CA VAL A 174 -1.35 3.99 9.60
C VAL A 174 -0.33 4.71 8.73
N VAL A 175 -0.35 6.04 8.79
CA VAL A 175 0.61 6.90 8.11
C VAL A 175 1.32 7.75 9.14
N GLN A 176 2.64 7.69 9.15
CA GLN A 176 3.48 8.42 10.10
C GLN A 176 4.72 8.99 9.41
N ASN A 177 5.32 10.02 10.02
CA ASN A 177 6.55 10.61 9.50
C ASN A 177 7.78 9.70 9.76
N ARG A 178 7.67 8.78 10.73
CA ARG A 178 8.71 7.80 11.07
C ARG A 178 8.13 6.39 11.05
N MET A 179 8.86 5.47 10.43
CA MET A 179 8.43 4.06 10.31
C MET A 179 8.23 3.40 11.67
N GLU A 180 9.09 3.70 12.64
CA GLU A 180 8.99 3.20 14.01
C GLU A 180 7.66 3.59 14.68
N ASP A 181 7.22 4.83 14.48
CA ASP A 181 5.93 5.31 15.01
C ASP A 181 4.76 4.64 14.28
N GLY A 182 4.92 4.39 12.98
CA GLY A 182 3.95 3.62 12.19
C GLY A 182 3.80 2.18 12.67
N ILE A 183 4.90 1.51 13.01
CA ILE A 183 4.90 0.16 13.60
C ILE A 183 4.15 0.16 14.93
N LYS A 184 4.53 1.05 15.86
CA LYS A 184 3.90 1.14 17.19
C LYS A 184 2.40 1.43 17.09
N LEU A 185 2.01 2.40 16.27
CA LEU A 185 0.61 2.80 16.15
C LEU A 185 -0.25 1.77 15.41
N SER A 186 0.24 1.18 14.32
CA SER A 186 -0.51 0.12 13.61
C SER A 186 -0.71 -1.12 14.48
N LEU A 187 0.27 -1.47 15.32
CA LEU A 187 0.13 -2.52 16.32
C LEU A 187 -0.93 -2.18 17.37
N ALA A 188 -0.92 -0.95 17.90
CA ALA A 188 -1.95 -0.50 18.84
C ALA A 188 -3.37 -0.51 18.23
N GLU A 189 -3.50 -0.13 16.95
CA GLU A 189 -4.76 -0.24 16.21
C GLU A 189 -5.20 -1.70 16.00
N MET A 190 -4.27 -2.63 15.78
CA MET A 190 -4.57 -4.06 15.68
C MET A 190 -5.04 -4.65 17.03
N ILE A 191 -4.35 -4.32 18.13
CA ILE A 191 -4.74 -4.71 19.49
C ILE A 191 -6.15 -4.17 19.79
N GLN A 192 -6.42 -2.92 19.43
CA GLN A 192 -7.74 -2.33 19.58
C GLN A 192 -8.81 -3.08 18.78
N TRP A 193 -8.52 -3.48 17.53
CA TRP A 193 -9.45 -4.27 16.72
C TRP A 193 -9.71 -5.66 17.34
N LEU A 194 -8.67 -6.32 17.87
CA LEU A 194 -8.82 -7.60 18.56
C LEU A 194 -9.65 -7.48 19.85
N THR A 195 -9.49 -6.39 20.61
CA THR A 195 -10.33 -6.11 21.79
C THR A 195 -11.77 -5.82 21.41
N GLU A 196 -12.02 -5.16 20.28
CA GLU A 196 -13.39 -4.96 19.75
C GLU A 196 -14.06 -6.29 19.36
N ASP A 197 -13.28 -7.32 19.03
CA ASP A 197 -13.77 -8.69 18.81
C ASP A 197 -13.93 -9.49 20.13
N GLY A 198 -13.62 -8.91 21.28
CA GLY A 198 -13.87 -9.50 22.60
C GLY A 198 -12.63 -10.05 23.33
N LEU A 199 -11.42 -9.95 22.76
CA LEU A 199 -10.21 -10.38 23.47
C LEU A 199 -9.86 -9.39 24.59
N ASN A 200 -9.32 -9.92 25.70
CA ASN A 200 -8.63 -9.10 26.68
C ASN A 200 -7.48 -8.33 25.99
N ARG A 201 -7.21 -7.09 26.43
CA ARG A 201 -6.19 -6.23 25.81
C ARG A 201 -4.78 -6.84 25.86
N TYR A 202 -4.42 -7.52 26.93
CA TYR A 202 -3.10 -8.14 27.08
C TYR A 202 -3.00 -9.43 26.24
N ASP A 203 -4.05 -10.25 26.21
CA ASP A 203 -4.09 -11.44 25.35
C ASP A 203 -4.05 -11.06 23.87
N ALA A 204 -4.78 -10.02 23.47
CA ALA A 204 -4.72 -9.45 22.12
C ALA A 204 -3.30 -8.97 21.77
N TYR A 205 -2.59 -8.36 22.73
CA TYR A 205 -1.21 -7.95 22.52
C TYR A 205 -0.27 -9.16 22.38
N MET A 206 -0.40 -10.15 23.25
CA MET A 206 0.40 -11.38 23.17
C MET A 206 0.18 -12.09 21.84
N LEU A 207 -1.07 -12.24 21.41
CA LEU A 207 -1.40 -12.80 20.09
C LEU A 207 -0.75 -11.98 18.97
N ALA A 208 -0.99 -10.66 18.94
CA ALA A 208 -0.46 -9.80 17.90
C ALA A 208 1.08 -9.86 17.83
N SER A 209 1.76 -9.91 18.97
CA SER A 209 3.22 -10.00 19.05
C SER A 209 3.79 -11.30 18.47
N GLN A 210 3.04 -12.41 18.50
CA GLN A 210 3.50 -13.70 17.99
C GLN A 210 3.11 -13.94 16.53
N THR A 211 2.14 -13.19 16.01
CA THR A 211 1.45 -13.56 14.74
C THR A 211 1.34 -12.45 13.72
N CYS A 212 1.44 -11.18 14.11
CA CYS A 212 1.29 -10.08 13.18
C CYS A 212 2.56 -9.85 12.35
N GLU A 213 2.36 -9.50 11.08
CA GLU A 213 3.37 -9.10 10.12
C GLU A 213 3.27 -7.59 9.87
N PHE A 214 4.40 -6.90 9.79
CA PHE A 214 4.42 -5.51 9.36
C PHE A 214 4.67 -5.43 7.85
N LYS A 215 3.78 -4.71 7.16
CA LYS A 215 3.82 -4.50 5.72
C LYS A 215 3.95 -3.02 5.42
N LEU A 216 4.70 -2.68 4.39
CA LEU A 216 4.90 -1.29 3.97
C LEU A 216 4.06 -1.00 2.73
N GLY A 217 3.31 0.10 2.79
CA GLY A 217 2.70 0.70 1.61
C GLY A 217 3.71 1.61 0.90
N GLY A 218 3.27 2.80 0.50
CA GLY A 218 4.14 3.84 -0.03
C GLY A 218 5.06 4.40 1.05
N VAL A 219 6.34 4.59 0.72
CA VAL A 219 7.29 5.28 1.61
C VAL A 219 8.07 6.36 0.87
N ASN A 220 8.24 7.51 1.53
CA ASN A 220 9.07 8.59 1.04
C ASN A 220 9.74 9.33 2.21
N SER A 221 10.42 10.45 1.92
CA SER A 221 11.16 11.23 2.91
C SER A 221 10.27 12.01 3.89
N ARG A 222 8.97 12.13 3.64
CA ARG A 222 8.02 12.89 4.46
C ARG A 222 7.16 11.98 5.33
N TRP A 223 6.77 10.82 4.81
CA TRP A 223 5.87 9.89 5.47
C TRP A 223 6.08 8.46 5.00
N CYS A 224 5.57 7.53 5.79
CA CYS A 224 5.55 6.10 5.52
C CYS A 224 4.18 5.51 5.87
N VAL A 225 3.69 4.65 5.00
CA VAL A 225 2.50 3.84 5.24
C VAL A 225 2.95 2.51 5.86
N VAL A 226 2.45 2.20 7.05
CA VAL A 226 2.72 0.93 7.73
C VAL A 226 1.40 0.23 8.02
N ALA A 227 1.33 -1.05 7.68
CA ALA A 227 0.21 -1.91 8.00
C ALA A 227 0.65 -3.02 8.98
N CYS A 228 -0.05 -3.15 10.10
CA CYS A 228 0.06 -4.33 10.96
C CYS A 228 -1.00 -5.34 10.50
N PHE A 229 -0.57 -6.48 9.99
CA PHE A 229 -1.39 -7.51 9.37
C PHE A 229 -1.41 -8.78 10.22
N LEU A 230 -2.59 -9.27 10.55
CA LEU A 230 -2.80 -10.56 11.19
C LEU A 230 -3.25 -11.58 10.13
N PRO A 231 -2.42 -12.58 9.77
CA PRO A 231 -2.81 -13.67 8.89
C PRO A 231 -3.84 -14.58 9.56
N ASP A 232 -4.88 -14.98 8.82
CA ASP A 232 -5.90 -15.91 9.32
C ASP A 232 -5.29 -17.30 9.62
N SER A 233 -4.19 -17.67 8.95
CA SER A 233 -3.47 -18.93 9.19
C SER A 233 -2.83 -19.03 10.57
N HIS A 234 -2.61 -17.90 11.25
CA HIS A 234 -1.97 -17.88 12.57
C HIS A 234 -2.98 -17.83 13.72
N TRP A 235 -4.27 -17.67 13.42
CA TRP A 235 -5.31 -17.56 14.44
C TRP A 235 -6.62 -18.20 13.95
N ALA A 236 -6.89 -19.41 14.41
CA ALA A 236 -8.21 -20.01 14.31
C ALA A 236 -9.11 -19.39 15.40
N ARG A 237 -10.21 -18.78 14.97
CA ARG A 237 -11.25 -18.25 15.86
C ARG A 237 -12.10 -19.37 16.45
#